data_AF-A0A7S4MHR3-F1
#
_entry.id   AF-A0A7S4MHR3-F1
#
_cell.length_a   1.000
_cell.length_b   1.000
_cell.length_c   1.000
_cell.angle_alpha   90.00
_cell.angle_beta   90.00
_cell.angle_gamma   90.00
#
_symmetry.space_group_name_H-M   'P 1'
#
loop_
_entity.id
_entity.type
_entity.pdbx_description
1 polymer ?
#
loop_
_entity_poly.entity_id
_entity_poly.type
_entity_poly.pdbx_seq_one_letter_code
_entity_poly.pdbx_strand_id
1 'polypeptide(L)'
;DFNYLVYPVAMNVNVSLTSDKFNVERIYGSPGYEKPVDDSAIKIISLFPSFKPSPCESKGGIILLKLTPNSDAEVADFGSITLKMSYETRTGQTVVETMDVSSPFSEPEGSSFAQSVRKGILLTRYVNMMKHWITETDNGVSEQNGISPYFSTTSTTTRENSSDSGHFKKMFKEFHKYFMEEYEELDDESLLAEAKMILAVCE
;
A
#
# COMPACT_ATOMS: atom_id res chain seq x y z
N ASP A 1 -10.96 -6.77 -17.73
CA ASP A 1 -10.19 -5.75 -18.47
C ASP A 1 -8.97 -6.37 -19.18
N PHE A 2 -9.15 -7.53 -19.83
CA PHE A 2 -8.11 -8.26 -20.58
C PHE A 2 -8.21 -8.00 -22.10
N ASN A 3 -9.02 -7.03 -22.53
CA ASN A 3 -9.27 -6.75 -23.95
C ASN A 3 -8.09 -6.07 -24.65
N TYR A 4 -7.04 -5.70 -23.90
CA TYR A 4 -5.82 -5.14 -24.44
C TYR A 4 -4.68 -6.12 -24.19
N LEU A 5 -4.06 -6.59 -25.26
CA LEU A 5 -2.72 -7.19 -25.21
C LEU A 5 -1.77 -6.10 -24.71
N VAL A 6 -1.45 -6.12 -23.42
CA VAL A 6 -0.60 -5.09 -22.82
C VAL A 6 0.84 -5.58 -22.82
N TYR A 7 1.64 -5.05 -23.75
CA TYR A 7 3.09 -5.11 -23.61
C TYR A 7 3.53 -4.18 -22.48
N PRO A 8 4.53 -4.55 -21.67
CA PRO A 8 5.07 -3.66 -20.65
C PRO A 8 5.64 -2.41 -21.32
N VAL A 9 5.27 -1.23 -20.81
CA VAL A 9 5.72 0.07 -21.34
C VAL A 9 7.06 0.45 -20.72
N ALA A 10 7.26 0.04 -19.46
CA ALA A 10 8.51 0.22 -18.72
C ALA A 10 8.88 -1.09 -18.02
N MET A 11 10.17 -1.42 -18.06
CA MET A 11 10.77 -2.58 -17.43
C MET A 11 11.84 -2.13 -16.44
N ASN A 12 12.16 -3.00 -15.47
CA ASN A 12 13.24 -2.75 -14.50
C ASN A 12 13.11 -1.40 -13.78
N VAL A 13 11.88 -1.05 -13.38
CA VAL A 13 11.60 0.23 -12.74
C VAL A 13 12.18 0.23 -11.34
N ASN A 14 13.05 1.18 -11.07
CA ASN A 14 13.62 1.45 -9.75
C ASN A 14 13.25 2.88 -9.36
N VAL A 15 12.69 3.06 -8.17
CA VAL A 15 12.45 4.37 -7.58
C VAL A 15 13.27 4.48 -6.31
N SER A 16 14.12 5.50 -6.23
CA SER A 16 14.85 5.89 -5.03
C SER A 16 14.26 7.16 -4.44
N LEU A 17 14.16 7.22 -3.11
CA LEU A 17 13.71 8.38 -2.37
C LEU A 17 14.89 8.95 -1.60
N THR A 18 15.17 10.23 -1.81
CA THR A 18 16.20 10.98 -1.07
C THR A 18 15.54 12.08 -0.26
N SER A 19 15.82 12.09 1.05
CA SER A 19 15.34 13.12 1.97
C SER A 19 16.36 13.30 3.10
N ASP A 20 16.53 14.54 3.54
CA ASP A 20 17.41 14.86 4.66
C ASP A 20 16.76 14.53 6.02
N LYS A 21 15.42 14.57 6.08
CA LYS A 21 14.65 14.50 7.33
C LYS A 21 14.02 13.15 7.60
N PHE A 22 13.84 12.31 6.57
CA PHE A 22 13.13 11.03 6.70
C PHE A 22 13.89 9.88 6.07
N ASN A 23 13.76 8.72 6.71
CA ASN A 23 14.14 7.43 6.16
C ASN A 23 12.87 6.65 5.78
N VAL A 24 12.99 5.79 4.77
CA VAL A 24 11.94 4.83 4.43
C VAL A 24 11.98 3.70 5.45
N GLU A 25 10.88 3.50 6.18
CA GLU A 25 10.72 2.39 7.13
C GLU A 25 10.19 1.14 6.42
N ARG A 26 9.18 1.34 5.56
CA ARG A 26 8.46 0.23 4.93
C ARG A 26 7.81 0.63 3.62
N ILE A 27 7.70 -0.34 2.72
CA ILE A 27 7.13 -0.17 1.38
C ILE A 27 5.96 -1.16 1.24
N TYR A 28 4.78 -0.67 0.87
CA TYR A 28 3.60 -1.49 0.59
C TYR A 28 3.28 -1.41 -0.90
N GLY A 29 2.96 -2.55 -1.52
CA GLY A 29 2.69 -2.63 -2.96
C GLY A 29 3.90 -3.03 -3.82
N SER A 30 5.03 -3.38 -3.19
CA SER A 30 6.24 -3.90 -3.86
C SER A 30 6.62 -5.28 -3.29
N PRO A 31 5.97 -6.37 -3.75
CA PRO A 31 6.19 -7.72 -3.21
C PRO A 31 7.68 -8.13 -3.23
N GLY A 32 8.20 -8.60 -2.10
CA GLY A 32 9.60 -9.02 -1.94
C GLY A 32 10.60 -7.89 -1.71
N TYR A 33 10.13 -6.64 -1.66
CA TYR A 33 10.95 -5.44 -1.41
C TYR A 33 10.29 -4.51 -0.37
N GLU A 34 9.61 -5.10 0.62
CA GLU A 34 8.80 -4.33 1.58
C GLU A 34 9.62 -3.67 2.69
N LYS A 35 10.86 -4.14 2.88
CA LYS A 35 11.88 -3.45 3.63
C LYS A 35 12.90 -2.86 2.64
N PRO A 36 13.22 -1.57 2.75
CA PRO A 36 14.29 -1.00 1.94
C PRO A 36 15.60 -1.69 2.30
N VAL A 37 16.29 -2.18 1.27
CA VAL A 37 17.61 -2.82 1.42
C VAL A 37 18.73 -1.80 1.22
N ASP A 38 18.47 -0.77 0.38
CA ASP A 38 19.40 0.29 -0.02
C ASP A 38 18.65 1.65 -0.10
N ASP A 39 19.24 2.68 -0.71
CA ASP A 39 18.57 3.95 -1.08
C ASP A 39 17.42 3.76 -2.10
N SER A 40 17.25 2.55 -2.62
CA SER A 40 16.15 2.16 -3.50
C SER A 40 14.89 1.94 -2.66
N ALA A 41 13.92 2.84 -2.82
CA ALA A 41 12.64 2.78 -2.13
C ALA A 41 11.65 1.82 -2.80
N ILE A 42 11.77 1.52 -4.09
CA ILE A 42 10.80 0.68 -4.80
C ILE A 42 11.48 -0.04 -5.97
N LYS A 43 11.21 -1.35 -6.14
CA LYS A 43 11.61 -2.11 -7.33
C LYS A 43 10.41 -2.80 -7.96
N ILE A 44 10.08 -2.43 -9.19
CA ILE A 44 8.97 -2.98 -9.97
C ILE A 44 9.54 -3.60 -11.24
N ILE A 45 9.26 -4.89 -11.46
CA ILE A 45 9.80 -5.62 -12.61
C ILE A 45 9.25 -5.06 -13.93
N SER A 46 7.94 -4.76 -13.98
CA SER A 46 7.28 -4.26 -15.17
C SER A 46 6.08 -3.40 -14.82
N LEU A 47 5.93 -2.26 -15.50
CA LEU A 47 4.72 -1.44 -15.46
C LEU A 47 3.93 -1.62 -16.74
N PHE A 48 2.64 -1.89 -16.55
CA PHE A 48 1.65 -1.92 -17.61
C PHE A 48 0.87 -0.61 -17.62
N PRO A 49 0.53 -0.08 -18.80
CA PRO A 49 -0.31 1.08 -18.89
C PRO A 49 -1.70 0.75 -18.33
N SER A 50 -2.18 1.61 -17.46
CA SER A 50 -3.57 1.59 -17.01
C SER A 50 -4.37 2.61 -17.80
N PHE A 51 -5.53 2.19 -18.30
CA PHE A 51 -6.46 3.10 -18.95
C PHE A 51 -7.00 4.10 -17.92
N LYS A 52 -6.79 5.40 -18.16
CA LYS A 52 -7.41 6.48 -17.39
C LYS A 52 -8.76 6.84 -18.03
N PRO A 53 -9.90 6.56 -17.37
CA PRO A 53 -11.22 6.83 -17.95
C PRO A 53 -11.52 8.32 -18.10
N SER A 54 -10.99 9.14 -17.18
CA SER A 54 -11.16 10.59 -17.17
C SER A 54 -9.90 11.26 -16.56
N PRO A 55 -9.70 12.59 -16.75
CA PRO A 55 -8.52 13.30 -16.24
C PRO A 55 -8.35 13.23 -14.71
N CYS A 56 -9.46 13.12 -13.98
CA CYS A 56 -9.48 13.08 -12.52
C CYS A 56 -9.58 11.65 -11.96
N GLU A 57 -9.72 10.63 -12.82
CA GLU A 57 -9.74 9.23 -12.40
C GLU A 57 -8.37 8.59 -12.62
N SER A 58 -7.75 8.15 -11.53
CA SER A 58 -6.52 7.37 -11.58
C SER A 58 -6.82 5.90 -11.41
N LYS A 59 -6.62 5.12 -12.49
CA LYS A 59 -6.61 3.67 -12.45
C LYS A 59 -5.15 3.21 -12.41
N GLY A 60 -4.81 2.27 -11.55
CA GLY A 60 -3.44 1.75 -11.46
C GLY A 60 -3.11 1.12 -10.11
N GLY A 61 -1.86 0.70 -9.96
CA GLY A 61 -1.32 0.29 -8.67
C GLY A 61 -0.92 1.50 -7.83
N ILE A 62 -1.06 1.37 -6.51
CA ILE A 62 -0.58 2.36 -5.54
C ILE A 62 0.55 1.70 -4.77
N ILE A 63 1.63 2.44 -4.56
CA ILE A 63 2.74 2.04 -3.67
C ILE A 63 2.80 3.04 -2.54
N LEU A 64 2.73 2.55 -1.31
CA LEU A 64 2.74 3.37 -0.11
C LEU A 64 4.10 3.24 0.57
N LEU A 65 4.74 4.37 0.83
CA LEU A 65 5.99 4.45 1.57
C LEU A 65 5.67 4.95 2.99
N LYS A 66 6.01 4.14 3.99
CA LYS A 66 6.01 4.58 5.38
C LYS A 66 7.35 5.22 5.68
N LEU A 67 7.32 6.49 6.07
CA LEU A 67 8.51 7.27 6.41
C LEU A 67 8.64 7.42 7.92
N THR A 68 9.88 7.40 8.41
CA THR A 68 10.23 7.69 9.80
C THR A 68 11.18 8.87 9.87
N PRO A 69 10.94 9.84 10.76
CA PRO A 69 11.84 10.99 10.92
C PRO A 69 13.20 10.56 11.47
N ASN A 70 14.27 11.22 11.03
CA ASN A 70 15.65 10.88 11.37
C ASN A 70 16.08 11.44 12.74
N SER A 71 15.55 12.59 13.16
CA SER A 71 15.62 13.16 14.51
C SER A 71 14.88 14.51 14.54
N ASP A 72 14.08 14.79 15.58
CA ASP A 72 13.40 16.08 15.90
C ASP A 72 12.65 16.80 14.75
N ALA A 73 12.45 16.15 13.60
CA ALA A 73 11.72 16.72 12.49
C ALA A 73 10.22 16.77 12.82
N GLU A 74 9.65 17.97 12.84
CA GLU A 74 8.20 18.10 12.87
C GLU A 74 7.60 17.50 11.59
N VAL A 75 6.62 16.61 11.75
CA VAL A 75 5.94 15.93 10.64
C VAL A 75 5.27 16.93 9.68
N ALA A 76 4.93 18.13 10.17
CA ALA A 76 4.31 19.18 9.38
C ALA A 76 5.25 19.85 8.37
N ASP A 77 6.58 19.85 8.61
CA ASP A 77 7.56 20.39 7.67
C ASP A 77 8.55 19.31 7.22
N PHE A 78 8.16 18.62 6.15
CA PHE A 78 8.98 17.54 5.61
C PHE A 78 10.14 18.02 4.71
N GLY A 79 10.32 19.33 4.55
CA GLY A 79 11.38 19.89 3.69
C GLY A 79 11.20 19.49 2.22
N SER A 80 12.31 19.18 1.54
CA SER A 80 12.31 18.65 0.18
C SER A 80 12.55 17.14 0.17
N ILE A 81 11.71 16.43 -0.59
CA ILE A 81 11.86 15.02 -0.90
C ILE A 81 12.09 14.91 -2.40
N THR A 82 13.17 14.25 -2.80
CA THR A 82 13.47 13.98 -4.21
C THR A 82 13.17 12.52 -4.51
N LEU A 83 12.26 12.28 -5.46
CA LEU A 83 11.98 10.98 -6.02
C LEU A 83 12.72 10.86 -7.34
N LYS A 84 13.57 9.84 -7.46
CA LYS A 84 14.27 9.53 -8.71
C LYS A 84 13.81 8.17 -9.20
N MET A 85 13.19 8.15 -10.37
CA MET A 85 12.72 6.96 -11.07
C MET A 85 13.67 6.65 -12.22
N SER A 86 14.09 5.40 -12.35
CA SER A 86 14.79 4.89 -13.53
C SER A 86 14.07 3.67 -14.09
N TYR A 87 13.98 3.58 -15.40
CA TYR A 87 13.33 2.46 -16.08
C TYR A 87 13.90 2.22 -17.47
N GLU A 88 13.70 1.01 -17.98
CA GLU A 88 14.07 0.62 -19.33
C GLU A 88 12.83 0.63 -20.22
N THR A 89 12.92 1.32 -21.35
CA THR A 89 11.87 1.33 -22.38
C THR A 89 11.91 0.05 -23.21
N ARG A 90 10.86 -0.22 -23.98
CA ARG A 90 10.81 -1.34 -24.94
C ARG A 90 11.97 -1.35 -25.96
N THR A 91 12.62 -0.21 -26.18
CA THR A 91 13.76 -0.09 -27.10
C THR A 91 15.11 -0.41 -26.46
N GLY A 92 15.14 -0.75 -25.16
CA GLY A 92 16.36 -0.97 -24.38
C GLY A 92 17.00 0.32 -23.87
N GLN A 93 16.39 1.49 -24.11
CA GLN A 93 16.88 2.76 -23.61
C GLN A 93 16.51 2.91 -22.13
N THR A 94 17.50 3.22 -21.29
CA THR A 94 17.28 3.65 -19.91
C THR A 94 16.87 5.11 -19.86
N VAL A 95 15.74 5.38 -19.20
CA VAL A 95 15.23 6.72 -18.91
C VAL A 95 15.32 6.95 -17.41
N VAL A 96 15.70 8.17 -17.02
CA VAL A 96 15.75 8.60 -15.63
C VAL A 96 14.93 9.89 -15.50
N GLU A 97 13.99 9.88 -14.57
CA GLU A 97 13.13 11.01 -14.24
C GLU A 97 13.29 11.36 -12.77
N THR A 98 13.29 12.65 -12.47
CA THR A 98 13.37 13.16 -11.10
C THR A 98 12.17 14.04 -10.83
N MET A 99 11.55 13.87 -9.66
CA MET A 99 10.44 14.66 -9.16
C MET A 99 10.78 15.14 -7.76
N ASP A 100 10.75 16.46 -7.57
CA ASP A 100 10.94 17.08 -6.27
C ASP A 100 9.58 17.45 -5.67
N VAL A 101 9.39 17.10 -4.40
CA VAL A 101 8.19 17.40 -3.61
C VAL A 101 8.63 18.21 -2.40
N SER A 102 8.08 19.42 -2.26
CA SER A 102 8.42 20.33 -1.16
C SER A 102 7.24 20.59 -0.23
N SER A 103 7.54 20.85 1.03
CA SER A 103 6.61 21.35 2.04
C SER A 103 6.24 22.83 1.81
N PRO A 104 4.99 23.25 2.10
CA PRO A 104 3.84 22.43 2.44
C PRO A 104 3.27 21.71 1.21
N PHE A 105 2.73 20.50 1.38
CA PHE A 105 2.07 19.79 0.29
C PHE A 105 0.76 20.49 -0.05
N SER A 106 0.69 21.13 -1.22
CA SER A 106 -0.57 21.63 -1.77
C SER A 106 -1.18 20.55 -2.66
N GLU A 107 -2.37 20.08 -2.28
CA GLU A 107 -3.15 19.21 -3.13
C GLU A 107 -3.57 20.00 -4.39
N PRO A 108 -3.46 19.44 -5.61
CA PRO A 108 -3.92 20.12 -6.80
C PRO A 108 -5.43 20.41 -6.69
N GLU A 109 -5.85 21.65 -6.96
CA GLU A 109 -7.26 22.02 -6.90
C GLU A 109 -8.13 21.10 -7.77
N GLY A 110 -9.21 20.57 -7.19
CA GLY A 110 -10.13 19.65 -7.87
C GLY A 110 -9.60 18.21 -8.04
N SER A 111 -8.47 17.85 -7.41
CA SER A 111 -7.99 16.47 -7.43
C SER A 111 -8.68 15.62 -6.36
N SER A 112 -9.10 14.41 -6.74
CA SER A 112 -9.56 13.36 -5.83
C SER A 112 -8.38 12.57 -5.24
N PHE A 113 -7.20 13.20 -5.15
CA PHE A 113 -5.95 12.52 -4.82
C PHE A 113 -5.98 11.99 -3.39
N ALA A 114 -6.40 12.81 -2.42
CA ALA A 114 -6.56 12.42 -1.03
C ALA A 114 -7.58 11.29 -0.86
N GLN A 115 -8.70 11.33 -1.59
CA GLN A 115 -9.72 10.27 -1.59
C GLN A 115 -9.17 8.96 -2.18
N SER A 116 -8.44 9.04 -3.29
CA SER A 116 -7.82 7.88 -3.95
C SER A 116 -6.78 7.21 -3.05
N VAL A 117 -5.95 8.01 -2.36
CA VAL A 117 -4.97 7.51 -1.39
C VAL A 117 -5.68 6.88 -0.20
N ARG A 118 -6.72 7.53 0.35
CA ARG A 118 -7.52 7.02 1.47
C ARG A 118 -8.17 5.68 1.12
N LYS A 119 -8.78 5.56 -0.07
CA LYS A 119 -9.30 4.29 -0.60
C LYS A 119 -8.22 3.22 -0.72
N GLY A 120 -7.05 3.57 -1.25
CA GLY A 120 -5.90 2.65 -1.37
C GLY A 120 -5.42 2.13 -0.01
N ILE A 121 -5.37 2.98 1.01
CA ILE A 121 -5.02 2.60 2.39
C ILE A 121 -6.07 1.66 2.97
N LEU A 122 -7.37 1.98 2.82
CA LEU A 122 -8.48 1.15 3.30
C LEU A 122 -8.40 -0.27 2.72
N LEU A 123 -8.26 -0.38 1.40
CA LEU A 123 -8.17 -1.67 0.71
C LEU A 123 -6.92 -2.45 1.10
N THR A 124 -5.79 -1.77 1.29
CA THR A 124 -4.55 -2.40 1.76
C THR A 124 -4.73 -2.99 3.16
N ARG A 125 -5.39 -2.26 4.07
CA ARG A 125 -5.71 -2.76 5.42
C ARG A 125 -6.65 -3.96 5.37
N TYR A 126 -7.67 -3.92 4.51
CA TYR A 126 -8.58 -5.04 4.28
C TYR A 126 -7.82 -6.30 3.84
N VAL A 127 -6.99 -6.20 2.80
CA VAL A 127 -6.20 -7.33 2.29
C VAL A 127 -5.26 -7.88 3.37
N ASN A 128 -4.60 -7.02 4.15
CA ASN A 128 -3.72 -7.46 5.22
C ASN A 128 -4.48 -8.18 6.35
N MET A 129 -5.68 -7.72 6.70
CA MET A 129 -6.54 -8.41 7.67
C MET A 129 -6.94 -9.80 7.16
N MET A 130 -7.34 -9.91 5.89
CA MET A 130 -7.70 -11.19 5.27
C MET A 130 -6.50 -12.16 5.25
N LYS A 131 -5.31 -11.67 4.89
CA LYS A 131 -4.07 -12.46 4.93
C LYS A 131 -3.78 -12.97 6.34
N HIS A 132 -3.86 -12.10 7.35
CA HIS A 132 -3.62 -12.49 8.74
C HIS A 132 -4.61 -13.57 9.19
N TRP A 133 -5.89 -13.40 8.89
CA TRP A 133 -6.91 -14.40 9.20
C TRP A 133 -6.64 -15.75 8.52
N ILE A 134 -6.27 -15.75 7.24
CA ILE A 134 -5.92 -16.98 6.51
C ILE A 134 -4.70 -17.66 7.14
N THR A 135 -3.62 -16.92 7.43
CA THR A 135 -2.39 -17.50 8.02
C THR A 135 -2.64 -18.09 9.41
N GLU A 136 -3.51 -17.50 10.21
CA GLU A 136 -3.81 -17.97 11.57
C GLU A 136 -4.82 -19.13 11.59
N THR A 137 -5.70 -19.21 10.58
CA THR A 137 -6.64 -20.34 10.44
C THR A 137 -6.00 -21.55 9.75
N ASP A 138 -4.99 -21.31 8.91
CA ASP A 138 -4.25 -22.35 8.21
C ASP A 138 -2.95 -22.68 8.97
N ASN A 139 -2.99 -23.72 9.81
CA ASN A 139 -1.87 -24.23 10.64
C ASN A 139 -0.58 -24.62 9.84
N GLY A 140 -0.45 -24.25 8.56
CA GLY A 140 0.58 -24.72 7.64
C GLY A 140 1.37 -23.67 6.87
N VAL A 141 1.09 -22.36 6.96
CA VAL A 141 1.81 -21.36 6.15
C VAL A 141 2.93 -20.69 6.97
N SER A 142 4.14 -21.19 6.80
CA SER A 142 5.39 -20.65 7.38
C SER A 142 5.68 -19.21 6.92
N GLU A 143 5.99 -18.33 7.87
CA GLU A 143 6.32 -16.90 7.70
C GLU A 143 7.60 -16.60 6.88
N GLN A 144 8.28 -17.60 6.31
CA GLN A 144 9.50 -17.35 5.54
C GLN A 144 9.27 -16.55 4.23
N ASN A 145 8.04 -16.25 3.84
CA ASN A 145 7.71 -15.64 2.53
C ASN A 145 6.75 -14.40 2.56
N GLY A 146 6.61 -13.63 3.65
CA GLY A 146 5.69 -12.46 3.58
C GLY A 146 5.68 -11.42 4.72
N ILE A 147 4.94 -10.34 4.48
CA ILE A 147 4.80 -9.13 5.33
C ILE A 147 3.91 -9.41 6.56
N SER A 148 4.46 -9.19 7.76
CA SER A 148 3.73 -9.29 9.03
C SER A 148 2.64 -8.20 9.20
N PRO A 149 1.45 -8.54 9.73
CA PRO A 149 0.31 -7.63 9.92
C PRO A 149 0.54 -6.57 11.01
N TYR A 150 -0.29 -5.52 10.96
CA TYR A 150 -0.16 -4.28 11.74
C TYR A 150 -0.29 -4.47 13.27
N PHE A 151 -0.80 -5.61 13.75
CA PHE A 151 -0.87 -5.97 15.16
C PHE A 151 -0.05 -7.22 15.47
N SER A 152 1.26 -7.19 15.18
CA SER A 152 2.19 -8.14 15.80
C SER A 152 2.64 -7.57 17.13
N THR A 153 1.82 -7.69 18.18
CA THR A 153 2.34 -7.57 19.54
C THR A 153 3.41 -8.65 19.71
N THR A 154 4.64 -8.23 19.93
CA THR A 154 5.76 -9.10 20.28
C THR A 154 5.44 -9.85 21.57
N SER A 155 4.85 -11.03 21.43
CA SER A 155 4.77 -12.03 22.47
C SER A 155 5.40 -13.30 21.89
N THR A 156 6.72 -13.36 21.94
CA THR A 156 7.43 -14.64 21.88
C THR A 156 7.05 -15.44 23.11
N THR A 157 5.89 -16.08 23.11
CA THR A 157 5.53 -17.10 24.07
C THR A 157 4.49 -18.01 23.44
N THR A 158 4.94 -19.22 23.10
CA THR A 158 4.16 -20.44 22.93
C THR A 158 3.01 -20.44 21.91
N ARG A 159 3.13 -21.38 20.96
CA ARG A 159 2.03 -21.93 20.15
C ARG A 159 0.98 -22.56 21.08
N GLU A 160 0.22 -21.72 21.78
CA GLU A 160 -1.00 -22.14 22.45
C GLU A 160 -2.13 -22.00 21.44
N ASN A 161 -2.58 -23.16 20.98
CA ASN A 161 -3.81 -23.34 20.23
C ASN A 161 -4.93 -22.49 20.86
N SER A 162 -5.22 -21.35 20.26
CA SER A 162 -6.48 -20.65 20.46
C SER A 162 -7.00 -20.23 19.08
N SER A 163 -7.50 -21.23 18.35
CA SER A 163 -8.54 -21.05 17.34
C SER A 163 -9.84 -20.55 18.02
N ASP A 164 -9.74 -19.51 18.84
CA ASP A 164 -10.88 -18.86 19.44
C ASP A 164 -11.46 -17.96 18.34
N SER A 165 -12.38 -18.54 17.57
CA SER A 165 -13.19 -17.85 16.55
C SER A 165 -13.75 -16.51 17.06
N GLY A 166 -13.93 -16.35 18.37
CA GLY A 166 -14.34 -15.11 19.02
C GLY A 166 -13.37 -13.92 18.83
N HIS A 167 -12.06 -14.15 18.85
CA HIS A 167 -11.07 -13.06 18.68
C HIS A 167 -11.15 -12.46 17.27
N PHE A 168 -11.17 -13.31 16.23
CA PHE A 168 -11.34 -12.86 14.85
C PHE A 168 -12.70 -12.22 14.63
N LYS A 169 -13.80 -12.79 15.13
CA LYS A 169 -15.13 -12.17 15.01
C LYS A 169 -15.16 -10.75 15.60
N LYS A 170 -14.47 -10.51 16.72
CA LYS A 170 -14.37 -9.16 17.30
C LYS A 170 -13.55 -8.23 16.39
N MET A 171 -12.38 -8.68 15.92
CA MET A 171 -11.51 -7.90 15.04
C MET A 171 -12.20 -7.53 13.72
N PHE A 172 -12.91 -8.47 13.08
CA PHE A 172 -13.65 -8.20 11.86
C PHE A 172 -14.82 -7.23 12.08
N LYS A 173 -15.51 -7.28 13.24
CA LYS A 173 -16.56 -6.30 13.59
C LYS A 173 -16.00 -4.90 13.78
N GLU A 174 -14.88 -4.76 14.49
CA GLU A 174 -14.20 -3.47 14.66
C GLU A 174 -13.72 -2.92 13.31
N PHE A 175 -13.13 -3.78 12.47
CA PHE A 175 -12.70 -3.38 11.14
C PHE A 175 -13.88 -3.03 10.22
N HIS A 176 -15.00 -3.76 10.28
CA HIS A 176 -16.21 -3.44 9.53
C HIS A 176 -16.73 -2.04 9.88
N LYS A 177 -16.75 -1.69 11.17
CA LYS A 177 -17.16 -0.34 11.60
C LYS A 177 -16.25 0.73 10.98
N TYR A 178 -14.94 0.57 11.12
CA TYR A 178 -13.96 1.48 10.51
C TYR A 178 -14.13 1.56 8.98
N PHE A 179 -14.39 0.42 8.32
CA PHE A 179 -14.57 0.36 6.88
C PHE A 179 -15.81 1.15 6.43
N MET A 180 -16.91 1.09 7.19
CA MET A 180 -18.13 1.83 6.89
C MET A 180 -17.97 3.34 7.11
N GLU A 181 -17.22 3.76 8.14
CA GLU A 181 -16.88 5.18 8.35
C GLU A 181 -16.07 5.73 7.17
N GLU A 182 -15.10 4.96 6.67
CA GLU A 182 -14.32 5.34 5.48
C GLU A 182 -15.15 5.31 4.19
N TYR A 183 -16.10 4.38 4.08
CA TYR A 183 -17.04 4.31 2.96
C TYR A 183 -17.90 5.58 2.86
N GLU A 184 -18.47 6.03 3.97
CA GLU A 184 -19.31 7.25 4.00
C GLU A 184 -18.53 8.50 3.58
N GLU A 185 -17.26 8.56 3.95
CA GLU A 185 -16.36 9.65 3.60
C GLU A 185 -15.85 9.60 2.14
N LEU A 186 -15.73 8.41 1.57
CA LEU A 186 -15.29 8.20 0.20
C LEU A 186 -16.45 8.26 -0.81
N ASP A 187 -17.69 8.05 -0.35
CA ASP A 187 -18.91 7.99 -1.17
C ASP A 187 -18.77 7.09 -2.42
N ASP A 188 -18.13 5.93 -2.24
CA ASP A 188 -17.77 5.02 -3.32
C ASP A 188 -18.45 3.66 -3.18
N GLU A 189 -19.54 3.49 -3.94
CA GLU A 189 -20.35 2.26 -3.94
C GLU A 189 -19.56 0.98 -4.28
N SER A 190 -18.41 1.08 -4.96
CA SER A 190 -17.60 -0.10 -5.29
C SER A 190 -17.08 -0.83 -4.06
N LEU A 191 -16.90 -0.12 -2.93
CA LEU A 191 -16.41 -0.67 -1.67
C LEU A 191 -17.44 -1.54 -0.93
N LEU A 192 -18.72 -1.50 -1.34
CA LEU A 192 -19.77 -2.31 -0.71
C LEU A 192 -19.55 -3.81 -0.90
N ALA A 193 -18.82 -4.22 -1.94
CA ALA A 193 -18.49 -5.62 -2.16
C ALA A 193 -17.59 -6.17 -1.04
N GLU A 194 -16.53 -5.44 -0.70
CA GLU A 194 -15.61 -5.79 0.39
C GLU A 194 -16.29 -5.69 1.75
N ALA A 195 -17.12 -4.66 1.99
CA ALA A 195 -17.88 -4.52 3.24
C ALA A 195 -18.76 -5.75 3.52
N LYS A 196 -19.49 -6.23 2.50
CA LYS A 196 -20.30 -7.45 2.60
C LYS A 196 -19.48 -8.69 2.93
N MET A 197 -18.28 -8.82 2.33
CA MET A 197 -17.38 -9.93 2.62
C MET A 197 -16.88 -9.90 4.07
N ILE A 198 -16.53 -8.72 4.59
CA ILE A 198 -16.10 -8.55 6.00
C ILE A 198 -17.24 -8.97 6.94
N LEU A 199 -18.47 -8.55 6.65
CA LEU A 199 -19.64 -8.90 7.45
C LEU A 199 -19.93 -10.40 7.42
N ALA A 200 -19.84 -11.03 6.25
CA ALA A 200 -20.06 -12.47 6.08
C ALA A 200 -19.08 -13.34 6.91
N VAL A 201 -17.87 -12.85 7.18
CA VAL A 201 -16.90 -13.55 8.04
C VAL A 201 -17.22 -13.38 9.54
N CYS A 202 -18.02 -12.36 9.91
CA CYS A 202 -18.43 -12.11 11.30
C CYS A 202 -19.58 -13.03 11.76
N GLU A 203 -20.46 -13.42 10.84
CA GLU A 203 -21.64 -14.26 11.08
C GLU A 203 -21.25 -15.73 11.31
#